data_AF-A0A9P6C303-F1
#
_entry.id   AF-A0A9P6C303-F1
#
_cell.length_a   1.000
_cell.length_b   1.000
_cell.length_c   1.000
_cell.angle_alpha   90.00
_cell.angle_beta   90.00
_cell.angle_gamma   90.00
#
_symmetry.space_group_name_H-M   'P 1'
#
loop_
_entity.id
_entity.type
_entity.pdbx_description
1 polymer ?
#
loop_
_entity_poly.entity_id
_entity_poly.type
_entity_poly.pdbx_seq_one_letter_code
_entity_poly.pdbx_strand_id
1 'polypeptide(L)' 'NPTEVLFPEVLSLIFLYVCDPAEHSTTSCRAPLTLGKVCSRWRGIAHSTPHLWSFLHLTI' A
#
# COMPACT_ATOMS: atom_id res chain seq x y z
N ASN A 1 4.54 -15.04 9.93
CA ASN A 1 5.19 -13.98 9.10
C ASN A 1 5.44 -12.78 10.02
N PRO A 2 6.66 -12.19 10.11
CA PRO A 2 6.97 -11.11 11.06
C PRO A 2 6.05 -9.88 10.94
N THR A 3 5.44 -9.68 9.78
CA THR A 3 4.53 -8.57 9.54
C THR A 3 3.17 -8.75 10.20
N GLU A 4 2.83 -9.97 10.66
CA GLU A 4 1.57 -10.27 11.36
C GLU A 4 1.52 -9.68 12.77
N VAL A 5 2.67 -9.44 13.41
CA VAL A 5 2.74 -8.85 14.76
C VAL A 5 2.73 -7.32 14.77
N LEU A 6 2.92 -6.68 13.61
CA LEU A 6 2.86 -5.22 13.52
C LEU A 6 1.42 -4.73 13.67
N PHE A 7 1.19 -3.63 14.36
CA PHE A 7 -0.13 -2.99 14.42
C PHE A 7 -0.60 -2.56 13.02
N PRO A 8 -1.92 -2.64 12.72
CA PRO A 8 -2.46 -2.19 11.44
C PRO A 8 -2.07 -0.76 11.07
N GLU A 9 -1.97 0.14 12.05
CA GLU A 9 -1.61 1.55 11.89
C GLU A 9 -0.16 1.74 11.49
N VAL A 10 0.75 0.94 12.04
CA VAL A 10 2.17 0.97 11.64
C VAL A 10 2.31 0.44 10.22
N LEU A 11 1.56 -0.61 9.88
CA LEU A 11 1.57 -1.17 8.54
C LEU A 11 1.01 -0.18 7.51
N SER A 12 -0.07 0.54 7.84
CA SER A 12 -0.65 1.55 6.94
C SER A 12 0.29 2.74 6.73
N LEU A 13 1.02 3.19 7.76
CA LEU A 13 2.06 4.20 7.62
C LEU A 13 3.19 3.76 6.68
N ILE A 14 3.65 2.51 6.80
CA ILE A 14 4.65 1.95 5.88
C ILE A 14 4.10 1.93 4.45
N PHE A 15 2.83 1.53 4.26
CA PHE A 15 2.21 1.51 2.94
C PHE A 15 2.16 2.91 2.34
N LEU A 16 1.77 3.91 3.11
CA LEU A 16 1.70 5.30 2.65
C LEU A 16 3.06 5.81 2.22
N TYR A 17 4.11 5.52 2.98
CA TYR A 17 5.47 5.92 2.64
C TYR A 17 5.98 5.26 1.34
N VAL A 18 5.72 3.97 1.16
CA VAL A 18 6.17 3.23 -0.04
C VAL A 18 5.34 3.56 -1.29
N CYS A 19 4.09 3.99 -1.10
CA CYS A 19 3.17 4.36 -2.16
C CYS A 19 3.12 5.87 -2.40
N ASP A 20 4.03 6.65 -1.82
CA ASP A 20 4.05 8.10 -2.00
C ASP A 20 4.34 8.43 -3.47
N PRO A 21 3.45 9.16 -4.18
CA PRO A 21 3.67 9.55 -5.56
C PRO A 21 4.76 10.63 -5.73
N ALA A 22 5.14 11.34 -4.66
CA ALA A 22 6.23 12.31 -4.68
C ALA A 22 7.60 11.63 -4.80
N GLU A 23 7.71 10.39 -4.35
CA GLU A 23 8.86 9.53 -4.62
C GLU A 23 8.75 9.06 -6.09
N HIS A 24 9.46 9.74 -7.01
CA HIS A 24 9.43 9.59 -8.48
C HIS A 24 9.76 8.18 -9.05
N SER A 25 9.60 7.11 -8.28
CA SER A 25 9.72 5.74 -8.75
C SER A 25 8.45 5.31 -9.50
N THR A 26 8.62 4.78 -10.71
CA THR A 26 7.52 4.18 -11.50
C THR A 26 6.84 2.98 -10.80
N THR A 27 7.47 2.47 -9.74
CA THR A 27 6.97 1.40 -8.88
C THR A 27 5.86 1.87 -7.93
N SER A 28 5.86 3.15 -7.54
CA SER A 28 4.91 3.74 -6.57
C SER A 28 3.45 3.56 -7.01
N CYS A 29 3.15 3.80 -8.29
CA CYS A 29 1.79 3.67 -8.83
C CYS A 29 1.20 2.24 -8.79
N ARG A 30 2.05 1.20 -8.71
CA ARG A 30 1.61 -0.21 -8.61
C ARG A 30 1.71 -0.75 -7.19
N ALA A 31 2.30 0.00 -6.26
CA ALA A 31 2.59 -0.45 -4.92
C ALA A 31 1.32 -0.83 -4.13
N PRO A 32 0.21 -0.06 -4.10
CA PRO A 32 -0.99 -0.44 -3.35
C PRO A 32 -1.57 -1.79 -3.77
N LEU A 33 -1.65 -2.03 -5.08
CA LEU A 33 -2.11 -3.30 -5.64
C LEU A 33 -1.14 -4.45 -5.37
N THR A 34 0.16 -4.16 -5.33
CA THR A 34 1.21 -5.16 -5.05
C THR A 34 1.20 -5.57 -3.58
N LEU A 35 1.01 -4.63 -2.65
CA LEU A 35 0.89 -4.88 -1.21
C LEU A 35 -0.30 -5.81 -0.92
N GLY A 36 -1.43 -5.63 -1.59
CA GLY A 36 -2.62 -6.49 -1.44
C GLY A 36 -2.45 -7.95 -1.89
N LYS A 37 -1.35 -8.28 -2.60
CA LYS A 37 -1.03 -9.65 -3.03
C LYS A 37 -0.23 -10.44 -1.99
N VAL A 38 0.33 -9.79 -0.97
CA VAL A 38 1.18 -10.45 0.04
C VAL A 38 0.38 -11.42 0.91
N CYS A 39 -0.71 -10.96 1.53
CA CYS A 39 -1.65 -11.80 2.28
C CYS A 39 -3.01 -11.09 2.44
N SER A 40 -4.02 -11.82 2.94
CA SER A 40 -5.37 -11.27 3.18
C SER A 40 -5.37 -10.08 4.14
N ARG A 41 -4.52 -10.12 5.18
CA ARG A 41 -4.37 -9.03 6.14
C ARG A 41 -3.86 -7.74 5.51
N TRP A 42 -2.81 -7.84 4.67
CA TRP A 42 -2.27 -6.68 3.95
C TRP A 42 -3.30 -6.10 2.98
N ARG A 43 -4.06 -6.95 2.29
CA ARG A 43 -5.16 -6.53 1.43
C ARG A 43 -6.24 -5.77 2.19
N GLY A 44 -6.64 -6.27 3.36
CA GLY A 44 -7.61 -5.61 4.24
C GLY A 44 -7.12 -4.22 4.67
N ILE A 45 -5.87 -4.11 5.11
CA ILE A 45 -5.27 -2.83 5.54
C ILE A 45 -5.17 -1.85 4.36
N ALA A 46 -4.72 -2.32 3.19
CA ALA A 46 -4.62 -1.50 2.00
C ALA A 46 -6.00 -0.96 1.59
N HIS A 47 -7.05 -1.79 1.57
CA HIS A 47 -8.41 -1.35 1.27
C HIS A 47 -8.96 -0.37 2.31
N SER A 48 -8.64 -0.57 3.59
CA SER A 48 -9.08 0.31 4.69
C SER A 48 -8.24 1.59 4.85
N THR A 49 -7.28 1.86 3.95
CA THR A 49 -6.44 3.07 3.97
C THR A 49 -6.72 3.94 2.73
N PRO A 50 -7.73 4.83 2.76
CA PRO A 50 -8.18 5.59 1.58
C PRO A 50 -7.08 6.43 0.90
N HIS A 51 -6.13 6.95 1.68
CA HIS A 51 -5.02 7.76 1.17
C HIS A 51 -4.11 6.99 0.21
N LEU A 52 -4.06 5.64 0.26
CA LEU A 52 -3.32 4.84 -0.73
C LEU A 52 -3.94 4.87 -2.13
N TRP A 53 -5.21 5.24 -2.22
CA TRP A 53 -6.02 5.19 -3.44
C TRP A 53 -6.39 6.58 -3.95
N SER A 54 -5.88 7.65 -3.32
CA SER A 54 -6.17 9.02 -3.75
C SER A 54 -5.58 9.35 -5.12
N PHE A 55 -4.62 8.57 -5.60
CA PHE A 55 -4.05 8.65 -6.92
C PHE A 55 -3.86 7.25 -7.51
N LEU A 56 -4.44 7.00 -8.69
CA LEU A 56 -4.31 5.72 -9.40
C LEU A 56 -4.04 6.00 -10.88
N HIS A 57 -2.88 5.57 -11.37
CA HIS A 57 -2.55 5.70 -12.78
C HIS A 57 -3.00 4.46 -13.56
N LEU A 58 -3.97 4.63 -14.45
CA LEU A 58 -4.48 3.58 -15.33
C LEU A 58 -3.88 3.75 -16.74
N THR A 59 -3.00 2.83 -17.12
CA THR A 59 -2.60 2.66 -18.53
C THR A 59 -3.59 1.75 -19.23
N ILE A 60 -4.17 2.24 -20.32
CA ILE A 60 -5.11 1.54 -21.22
C ILE A 60 -4.31 0.93 -22.37
#